data_AF-A0A356B1J7-F1
#
_entry.id   AF-A0A356B1J7-F1
#
_cell.length_a   1.000
_cell.length_b   1.000
_cell.length_c   1.000
_cell.angle_alpha   90.00
_cell.angle_beta   90.00
_cell.angle_gamma   90.00
#
_symmetry.space_group_name_H-M   'P 1'
#
loop_
_entity.id
_entity.type
_entity.pdbx_description
1 polymer ?
#
loop_
_entity_poly.entity_id
_entity_poly.type
_entity_poly.pdbx_seq_one_letter_code
_entity_poly.pdbx_strand_id
1 'polypeptide(L)'
;MCPAHRLATIKTIKEKKQQRVLCISTQLIEAGVDISFNCVIRAIAGLDSIAQAAGRCNRNGEDPYGKNVYIVNLAEENLSMLPDIKCGADITYRILAESPSDLLSPAVIQRYYKEYFE
;
A
#
# COMPACT_ATOMS: atom_id res chain seq x y z
N MET A 1 5.46 12.71 -14.92
CA MET A 1 6.21 13.07 -13.69
C MET A 1 7.57 12.39 -13.76
N CYS A 2 8.68 13.13 -13.75
CA CYS A 2 10.02 12.53 -13.75
C CYS A 2 10.54 12.35 -12.30
N PRO A 3 11.66 11.63 -12.08
CA PRO A 3 12.22 11.45 -10.74
C PRO A 3 12.48 12.76 -9.99
N ALA A 4 12.99 13.79 -10.68
CA ALA A 4 13.23 15.11 -10.09
C ALA A 4 11.92 15.78 -9.63
N HIS A 5 10.87 15.74 -10.47
CA HIS A 5 9.55 16.26 -10.10
C HIS A 5 8.97 15.49 -8.90
N ARG A 6 9.16 14.18 -8.83
CA ARG A 6 8.74 13.36 -7.68
C ARG A 6 9.40 13.79 -6.39
N LEU A 7 10.72 13.96 -6.39
CA LEU A 7 11.46 14.41 -5.22
C LEU A 7 11.03 15.82 -4.78
N ALA A 8 10.79 16.72 -5.72
CA ALA A 8 10.29 18.06 -5.43
C ALA A 8 8.91 18.01 -4.74
N THR A 9 7.96 17.24 -5.27
CA THR A 9 6.63 17.07 -4.66
C THR A 9 6.71 16.47 -3.26
N ILE A 10 7.53 15.44 -3.06
CA ILE A 10 7.74 14.82 -1.74
C ILE A 10 8.33 15.83 -0.75
N LYS A 11 9.31 16.62 -1.20
CA LYS A 11 9.90 17.68 -0.37
C LYS A 11 8.84 18.69 0.07
N THR A 12 8.00 19.16 -0.85
CA THR A 12 6.89 20.06 -0.54
C THR A 12 5.90 19.45 0.45
N ILE A 13 5.58 18.15 0.33
CA ILE A 13 4.72 17.45 1.28
C ILE A 13 5.37 17.43 2.68
N LYS A 14 6.67 17.10 2.76
CA LYS A 14 7.42 17.06 4.02
C LYS A 14 7.51 18.41 4.71
N GLU A 15 7.54 19.51 3.97
CA GLU A 15 7.62 20.87 4.52
C GLU A 15 6.30 21.30 5.19
N LYS A 16 5.17 20.67 4.85
CA LYS A 16 3.84 20.97 5.41
C LYS A 16 3.56 20.32 6.78
N LYS A 17 4.59 20.07 7.62
CA LYS A 17 4.50 19.29 8.88
C LYS A 17 3.40 19.71 9.87
N GLN A 18 2.92 20.95 9.81
CA GLN A 18 1.90 21.50 10.72
C GLN A 18 0.50 21.55 10.11
N GLN A 19 0.32 21.05 8.89
CA GLN A 19 -0.97 21.01 8.20
C GLN A 19 -1.43 19.56 8.04
N ARG A 20 -2.75 19.35 8.07
CA ARG A 20 -3.33 18.06 7.66
C ARG A 20 -3.13 17.92 6.15
N VAL A 21 -2.25 17.00 5.74
CA VAL A 21 -1.98 16.73 4.33
C VAL A 21 -2.66 15.44 3.92
N LEU A 22 -3.47 15.50 2.86
CA LEU A 22 -3.93 14.34 2.13
C LEU A 22 -3.07 14.19 0.86
N CYS A 23 -2.36 13.07 0.76
CA CYS A 23 -1.59 12.72 -0.43
C CYS A 23 -2.37 11.67 -1.23
N ILE A 24 -2.79 12.03 -2.44
CA ILE A 24 -3.41 11.10 -3.39
C ILE A 24 -2.33 10.75 -4.42
N SER A 25 -2.02 9.47 -4.54
CA SER A 25 -1.02 8.98 -5.48
C SER A 25 -1.38 7.60 -6.00
N THR A 26 -0.70 7.19 -7.07
CA THR A 26 -0.67 5.81 -7.53
C THR A 26 0.46 5.05 -6.81
N GLN A 27 0.92 3.93 -7.38
CA GLN A 27 2.04 3.12 -6.87
C GLN A 27 3.38 3.90 -6.74
N LEU A 28 3.46 5.14 -7.21
CA LEU A 28 4.67 5.97 -7.18
C LEU A 28 5.21 6.28 -5.77
N ILE A 29 4.40 6.12 -4.72
CA ILE A 29 4.82 6.34 -3.32
C ILE A 29 5.26 5.06 -2.61
N GLU A 30 5.00 3.89 -3.20
CA GLU A 30 5.19 2.59 -2.52
C GLU A 30 6.68 2.26 -2.36
N ALA A 31 7.51 2.50 -3.38
CA ALA A 31 8.94 2.19 -3.35
C ALA A 31 9.83 3.43 -3.58
N GLY A 32 10.96 3.49 -2.87
CA GLY A 32 12.01 4.49 -3.10
C GLY A 32 11.64 5.92 -2.67
N VAL A 33 10.69 6.06 -1.74
CA VAL A 33 10.29 7.35 -1.17
C VAL A 33 10.43 7.29 0.35
N ASP A 34 11.15 8.25 0.92
CA ASP A 34 11.23 8.46 2.36
C ASP A 34 10.06 9.34 2.81
N ILE A 35 8.92 8.74 3.19
CA ILE A 35 7.75 9.45 3.71
C ILE A 35 7.03 8.56 4.73
N SER A 36 6.39 9.21 5.70
CA SER A 36 5.58 8.57 6.74
C SER A 36 4.25 9.30 6.86
N PHE A 37 3.16 8.53 6.87
CA PHE A 37 1.80 9.02 7.04
C PHE A 37 1.16 8.39 8.28
N ASN A 38 0.23 9.11 8.90
CA ASN A 38 -0.53 8.59 10.05
C ASN A 38 -1.62 7.59 9.66
N CYS A 39 -1.91 7.43 8.38
CA CYS A 39 -2.95 6.54 7.86
C CYS A 39 -2.67 6.31 6.37
N VAL A 40 -2.94 5.10 5.90
CA VAL A 40 -2.90 4.76 4.48
C VAL A 40 -4.25 4.17 4.09
N ILE A 41 -4.78 4.60 2.94
CA ILE A 41 -5.98 4.05 2.33
C ILE A 41 -5.59 3.64 0.92
N ARG A 42 -5.89 2.41 0.51
CA ARG A 42 -5.56 1.90 -0.83
C ARG A 42 -6.65 1.02 -1.39
N ALA A 43 -6.74 0.98 -2.72
CA ALA A 43 -7.46 -0.09 -3.41
C ALA A 43 -6.79 -1.44 -3.13
N ILE A 44 -7.58 -2.50 -3.19
CA ILE A 44 -7.05 -3.87 -3.17
C ILE A 44 -6.09 -4.08 -4.34
N ALA A 45 -4.98 -4.74 -4.07
CA ALA A 45 -4.04 -5.22 -5.10
C ALA A 45 -3.29 -6.41 -4.53
N GLY A 46 -2.17 -6.78 -5.16
CA GLY A 46 -1.22 -7.73 -4.61
C GLY A 46 -0.80 -7.43 -3.17
N LEU A 47 -0.67 -8.49 -2.37
CA LEU A 47 -0.34 -8.41 -0.95
C LEU A 47 1.03 -7.76 -0.70
N ASP A 48 1.97 -7.95 -1.61
CA ASP A 48 3.28 -7.30 -1.63
C ASP A 48 3.16 -5.79 -1.78
N SER A 49 2.28 -5.32 -2.67
CA SER A 49 2.01 -3.89 -2.84
C SER A 49 1.36 -3.32 -1.57
N ILE A 50 0.42 -4.06 -0.96
CA ILE A 50 -0.18 -3.68 0.33
C ILE A 50 0.89 -3.54 1.41
N ALA A 51 1.81 -4.50 1.52
CA ALA A 51 2.92 -4.45 2.47
C ALA A 51 3.83 -3.24 2.24
N GLN A 52 4.15 -2.91 0.99
CA GLN A 52 4.97 -1.74 0.65
C GLN A 52 4.27 -0.43 1.05
N ALA A 53 2.96 -0.31 0.79
CA ALA A 53 2.16 0.83 1.22
C ALA A 53 2.05 0.91 2.75
N ALA A 54 1.88 -0.22 3.43
CA ALA A 54 1.89 -0.30 4.89
C ALA A 54 3.23 0.18 5.48
N GLY A 55 4.36 -0.08 4.79
CA GLY A 55 5.68 0.45 5.14
C GLY A 55 5.83 1.98 4.97
N ARG A 56 4.78 2.70 4.60
CA ARG A 56 4.68 4.17 4.62
C ARG A 56 3.70 4.69 5.67
N CYS A 57 2.99 3.79 6.36
CA CYS A 57 2.15 4.11 7.49
C CYS A 57 2.98 4.00 8.78
N ASN A 58 3.01 5.05 9.60
CA ASN A 58 3.74 5.08 10.87
C ASN A 58 5.20 4.60 10.76
N ARG A 59 5.87 4.95 9.66
CA ARG A 59 7.17 4.39 9.28
C ARG A 59 8.27 4.72 10.29
N ASN A 60 8.23 5.90 10.90
CA ASN A 60 9.24 6.31 11.87
C ASN A 60 8.80 6.05 13.32
N GLY A 61 7.71 5.29 13.53
CA GLY A 61 7.18 5.01 14.86
C GLY A 61 6.61 6.26 15.54
N GLU A 62 6.04 7.19 14.77
CA GLU A 62 5.48 8.44 15.30
C GLU A 62 4.33 8.22 16.28
N ASP A 63 3.62 7.10 16.13
CA ASP A 63 2.61 6.61 17.06
C ASP A 63 3.04 5.25 17.66
N PRO A 64 3.14 5.12 18.99
CA PRO A 64 3.56 3.89 19.65
C PRO A 64 2.57 2.73 19.51
N TYR A 65 1.30 3.00 19.16
CA TYR A 65 0.26 1.99 18.97
C TYR A 65 0.13 1.53 17.52
N GLY A 66 0.97 2.04 16.61
CA GLY A 66 0.81 1.80 15.18
C GLY A 66 -0.31 2.65 14.58
N LYS A 67 -0.49 2.53 13.27
CA LYS A 67 -1.57 3.21 12.54
C LYS A 67 -2.19 2.30 11.49
N ASN A 68 -3.45 2.57 11.19
CA ASN A 68 -4.26 1.72 10.33
C ASN A 68 -3.89 1.87 8.85
N VAL A 69 -3.93 0.74 8.16
CA VAL A 69 -3.93 0.65 6.70
C VAL A 69 -5.31 0.13 6.30
N TYR A 70 -6.05 0.94 5.55
CA TYR A 70 -7.37 0.57 5.06
C TYR A 70 -7.26 0.07 3.63
N ILE A 71 -7.70 -1.18 3.40
CA ILE A 71 -7.80 -1.78 2.08
C ILE A 71 -9.27 -1.66 1.66
N VAL A 72 -9.50 -1.05 0.50
CA VAL A 72 -10.83 -0.81 -0.04
C VAL A 72 -11.03 -1.67 -1.29
N ASN A 73 -12.05 -2.50 -1.28
CA ASN A 73 -12.52 -3.16 -2.49
C ASN A 73 -13.43 -2.20 -3.25
N LEU A 74 -12.99 -1.72 -4.40
CA LEU A 74 -13.73 -0.75 -5.21
C LEU A 74 -14.77 -1.48 -6.05
N ALA A 75 -16.02 -1.04 -6.00
CA ALA A 75 -17.12 -1.69 -6.73
C ALA A 75 -16.96 -1.66 -8.26
N GLU A 76 -16.30 -0.62 -8.79
CA GLU A 76 -16.13 -0.38 -10.23
C GLU A 76 -14.64 -0.19 -10.61
N GLU A 77 -13.79 -1.17 -10.28
CA GLU A 77 -12.39 -1.15 -10.72
C GLU A 77 -12.19 -1.97 -12.00
N ASN A 78 -11.67 -1.33 -13.05
CA ASN A 78 -11.37 -2.00 -14.32
C ASN A 78 -9.87 -2.34 -14.44
N LEU A 79 -9.51 -3.57 -14.06
CA LEU A 79 -8.14 -4.10 -14.18
C LEU A 79 -7.92 -4.94 -15.44
N SER A 80 -8.78 -4.82 -16.47
CA SER A 80 -8.69 -5.64 -17.69
C SER A 80 -7.36 -5.48 -18.44
N MET A 81 -6.73 -4.31 -18.33
CA MET A 81 -5.43 -4.00 -18.94
C MET A 81 -4.24 -4.17 -17.99
N LEU A 82 -4.48 -4.66 -16.76
CA LEU A 82 -3.49 -4.79 -15.70
C LEU A 82 -3.55 -6.21 -15.09
N PRO A 83 -3.23 -7.26 -15.88
CA PRO A 83 -3.45 -8.65 -15.49
C PRO A 83 -2.69 -9.06 -14.22
N ASP A 84 -1.46 -8.56 -14.03
CA ASP A 84 -0.64 -8.83 -12.84
C ASP A 84 -1.30 -8.26 -11.58
N ILE A 85 -1.78 -7.01 -11.64
CA ILE A 85 -2.47 -6.36 -10.53
C ILE A 85 -3.78 -7.09 -10.24
N LYS A 86 -4.52 -7.48 -11.28
CA LYS A 86 -5.76 -8.25 -11.15
C LYS A 86 -5.52 -9.59 -10.45
N CYS A 87 -4.53 -10.37 -10.91
CA CYS A 87 -4.16 -11.65 -10.31
C CYS A 87 -3.82 -11.48 -8.81
N GLY A 88 -2.94 -10.52 -8.51
CA GLY A 88 -2.55 -10.21 -7.14
C GLY A 88 -3.72 -9.76 -6.25
N ALA A 89 -4.62 -8.94 -6.79
CA ALA A 89 -5.84 -8.52 -6.11
C ALA A 89 -6.76 -9.70 -5.79
N ASP A 90 -6.99 -10.61 -6.76
CA ASP A 90 -7.86 -11.76 -6.60
C ASP A 90 -7.33 -12.73 -5.53
N ILE A 91 -6.02 -13.00 -5.50
CA ILE A 91 -5.39 -13.84 -4.46
C ILE A 91 -5.53 -13.16 -3.09
N THR A 92 -5.22 -11.86 -3.03
CA THR A 92 -5.27 -11.10 -1.78
C THR A 92 -6.70 -11.03 -1.23
N TYR A 93 -7.70 -10.91 -2.10
CA TYR A 93 -9.11 -10.93 -1.71
C TYR A 93 -9.48 -12.25 -1.05
N ARG A 94 -9.05 -13.40 -1.62
CA ARG A 94 -9.27 -14.73 -1.02
C ARG A 94 -8.63 -14.84 0.35
N ILE A 95 -7.36 -14.43 0.48
CA ILE A 95 -6.65 -14.42 1.76
C ILE A 95 -7.38 -13.57 2.80
N LEU A 96 -7.81 -12.35 2.44
CA LEU A 96 -8.55 -11.46 3.33
C LEU A 96 -9.90 -12.04 3.77
N ALA A 97 -10.60 -12.77 2.89
CA ALA A 97 -11.87 -13.41 3.20
C ALA A 97 -11.74 -14.48 4.30
N GLU A 98 -10.55 -15.08 4.46
CA GLU A 98 -10.25 -16.03 5.54
C GLU A 98 -9.96 -15.34 6.89
N SER A 99 -9.94 -14.01 6.93
CA SER A 99 -9.72 -13.21 8.14
C SER A 99 -8.46 -13.61 8.93
N PRO A 100 -7.26 -13.58 8.31
CA PRO A 100 -6.01 -13.93 8.99
C PRO A 100 -5.76 -12.98 10.15
N SER A 101 -5.22 -13.52 11.26
CA SER A 101 -4.85 -12.72 12.44
C SER A 101 -3.73 -11.72 12.14
N ASP A 102 -2.78 -12.11 11.29
CA ASP A 102 -1.71 -11.26 10.78
C ASP A 102 -1.55 -11.47 9.26
N LEU A 103 -2.04 -10.48 8.52
CA LEU A 103 -2.03 -10.43 7.07
C LEU A 103 -0.60 -10.37 6.49
N LEU A 104 0.36 -9.80 7.22
CA LEU A 104 1.75 -9.65 6.77
C LEU A 104 2.69 -10.68 7.42
N SER A 105 2.13 -11.69 8.09
CA SER A 105 2.92 -12.79 8.64
C SER A 105 3.69 -13.52 7.53
N PRO A 106 4.90 -14.05 7.83
CA PRO A 106 5.69 -14.77 6.84
C PRO A 106 4.94 -15.91 6.14
N ALA A 107 4.08 -16.61 6.88
CA ALA A 107 3.27 -17.71 6.35
C ALA A 107 2.24 -17.24 5.31
N VAL A 108 1.54 -16.12 5.58
CA VAL A 108 0.56 -15.55 4.65
C VAL A 108 1.25 -14.97 3.41
N ILE A 109 2.38 -14.29 3.59
CA ILE A 109 3.19 -13.76 2.48
C ILE A 109 3.74 -14.89 1.60
N GLN A 110 4.22 -15.98 2.20
CA GLN A 110 4.71 -17.14 1.46
C GLN A 110 3.59 -17.80 0.66
N ARG A 111 2.40 -17.96 1.27
CA ARG A 111 1.21 -18.48 0.58
C ARG A 111 0.82 -17.59 -0.60
N TYR A 112 0.79 -16.27 -0.42
CA TYR A 112 0.48 -15.33 -1.49
C TYR A 112 1.39 -15.52 -2.69
N TYR A 113 2.71 -15.54 -2.48
CA TYR A 113 3.66 -15.72 -3.58
C TYR A 113 3.57 -17.09 -4.23
N LYS A 114 3.25 -18.14 -3.45
CA LYS A 114 2.99 -19.46 -4.00
C LYS A 114 1.79 -19.43 -4.95
N GLU A 115 0.66 -18.87 -4.52
CA GLU A 115 -0.53 -18.73 -5.38
C GLU A 115 -0.34 -17.78 -6.57
N TYR A 116 0.58 -16.81 -6.48
CA TYR A 116 0.82 -15.82 -7.53
C TYR A 116 1.72 -16.35 -8.67
N PHE A 117 2.68 -17.20 -8.35
CA PHE A 117 3.68 -17.71 -9.32
C PHE A 117 3.42 -19.14 -9.80
N GLU A 118 2.47 -19.86 -9.20
CA GLU A 118 1.96 -21.16 -9.69
C GLU A 118 0.83 -20.97 -10.71
#